data_AF-A0AAE0SA62-F1
#
_entry.id   AF-A0AAE0SA62-F1
#
_cell.length_a   1.000
_cell.length_b   1.000
_cell.length_c   1.000
_cell.angle_alpha   90.00
_cell.angle_beta   90.00
_cell.angle_gamma   90.00
#
_symmetry.space_group_name_H-M   'P 1'
#
loop_
_entity.id
_entity.type
_entity.pdbx_description
1 polymer ?
#
loop_
_entity_poly.entity_id
_entity_poly.type
_entity_poly.pdbx_seq_one_letter_code
_entity_poly.pdbx_strand_id
1 'polypeptide(L)'
;MNLNRGQFAQSDIYWAHAPLSVNERADVFLITDNVSAHFRNLVLLQKRRCWGGWEVEWVVKVEDLMGVPEISANKMILHLKQ
;
A
#
# COMPACT_ATOMS: atom_id res chain seq x y z
N MET A 1 -2.84 2.20 -11.80
CA MET A 1 -1.76 1.29 -12.28
C MET A 1 -2.14 -0.12 -11.86
N ASN A 2 -1.98 -1.16 -12.68
CA ASN A 2 -2.37 -2.52 -12.26
C ASN A 2 -1.20 -3.24 -11.57
N LEU A 3 -1.49 -3.95 -10.48
CA LEU A 3 -0.49 -4.80 -9.84
C LEU A 3 -0.36 -6.09 -10.64
N ASN A 4 0.77 -6.26 -11.32
CA ASN A 4 1.02 -7.46 -12.11
C ASN A 4 1.61 -8.58 -11.25
N ARG A 5 1.28 -9.83 -11.59
CA ARG A 5 1.87 -11.00 -10.93
C ARG A 5 3.39 -10.96 -11.08
N GLY A 6 4.10 -11.08 -9.96
CA GLY A 6 5.57 -11.12 -9.95
C GLY A 6 6.27 -9.76 -10.09
N GLN A 7 5.52 -8.66 -10.20
CA GLN A 7 6.09 -7.32 -10.41
C GLN A 7 7.14 -6.91 -9.37
N PHE A 8 6.96 -7.33 -8.11
CA PHE A 8 7.88 -7.02 -7.02
C PHE A 8 8.62 -8.25 -6.49
N ALA A 9 8.52 -9.40 -7.16
CA ALA A 9 9.02 -10.67 -6.63
C ALA A 9 10.55 -10.71 -6.44
N GLN A 10 11.29 -9.85 -7.14
CA GLN A 10 12.74 -9.76 -7.06
C GLN A 10 13.25 -8.49 -6.36
N SER A 11 12.36 -7.52 -6.09
CA SER A 11 12.74 -6.22 -5.56
C SER A 11 12.25 -5.98 -4.13
N ASP A 12 11.10 -6.57 -3.77
CA ASP A 12 10.45 -6.29 -2.49
C ASP A 12 10.12 -7.57 -1.74
N ILE A 13 10.24 -7.48 -0.42
CA ILE A 13 9.74 -8.47 0.53
C ILE A 13 8.38 -7.99 1.05
N TYR A 14 7.41 -8.90 1.10
CA TYR A 14 6.14 -8.65 1.79
C TYR A 14 6.40 -8.42 3.28
N TRP A 15 5.85 -7.33 3.84
CA TRP A 15 5.96 -7.04 5.27
C TRP A 15 4.63 -7.25 5.99
N ALA A 16 3.60 -6.48 5.62
CA ALA A 16 2.30 -6.53 6.27
C ALA A 16 1.19 -6.02 5.35
N HIS A 17 -0.06 -6.39 5.61
CA HIS A 17 -1.22 -5.77 4.98
C HIS A 17 -2.37 -5.59 5.98
N ALA A 18 -3.28 -4.67 5.67
CA ALA A 18 -4.50 -4.43 6.43
C ALA A 18 -5.68 -4.16 5.48
N PRO A 19 -6.81 -4.88 5.64
CA PRO A 19 -8.05 -4.50 4.96
C PRO A 19 -8.58 -3.19 5.56
N LEU A 20 -9.02 -2.26 4.71
CA LEU A 20 -9.53 -0.94 5.12
C LEU A 20 -11.06 -0.89 5.24
N SER A 21 -11.74 -2.02 5.03
CA SER A 21 -13.18 -2.15 5.19
C SER A 21 -13.55 -3.58 5.60
N VAL A 22 -14.73 -3.74 6.19
CA VAL A 22 -15.34 -5.05 6.48
C VAL A 22 -16.16 -5.61 5.32
N ASN A 23 -16.32 -4.82 4.25
CA ASN A 23 -17.04 -5.25 3.05
C ASN A 23 -16.24 -6.32 2.29
N GLU A 24 -16.91 -7.19 1.54
CA GLU A 24 -16.29 -8.26 0.73
C GLU A 24 -15.24 -7.77 -0.29
N ARG A 25 -15.21 -6.46 -0.58
CA ARG A 25 -14.29 -5.80 -1.51
C ARG A 25 -13.51 -4.69 -0.81
N ALA A 26 -12.96 -5.00 0.35
CA ALA A 26 -12.13 -4.06 1.08
C ALA A 26 -10.91 -3.68 0.26
N ASP A 27 -10.64 -2.37 0.19
CA ASP A 27 -9.33 -1.89 -0.20
C ASP A 27 -8.29 -2.42 0.79
N VAL A 28 -7.09 -2.67 0.31
CA VAL A 28 -6.01 -3.25 1.10
C VAL A 28 -4.87 -2.27 1.15
N PHE A 29 -4.48 -1.90 2.36
CA PHE A 29 -3.21 -1.24 2.59
C PHE A 29 -2.12 -2.29 2.70
N LEU A 30 -1.06 -2.17 1.90
CA LEU A 30 0.05 -3.12 1.83
C LEU A 30 1.36 -2.38 2.14
N ILE A 31 2.21 -3.02 2.93
CA ILE A 31 3.57 -2.59 3.23
C ILE A 31 4.53 -3.60 2.63
N THR A 32 5.47 -3.11 1.82
CA THR A 32 6.57 -3.90 1.28
C THR A 32 7.91 -3.26 1.63
N ASP A 33 8.96 -4.07 1.65
CA ASP A 33 10.32 -3.63 1.92
C ASP A 33 11.21 -3.88 0.71
N ASN A 34 11.66 -2.81 0.06
CA ASN A 34 12.47 -2.89 -1.13
C ASN A 34 13.93 -3.12 -0.74
N VAL A 35 14.40 -4.35 -0.93
CA VAL A 35 15.72 -4.80 -0.46
C VAL A 35 16.84 -4.08 -1.19
N SER A 36 16.68 -3.88 -2.50
CA SER A 36 17.72 -3.30 -3.36
C SER A 36 17.94 -1.81 -3.12
N ALA A 37 16.87 -1.08 -2.78
CA ALA A 37 16.92 0.36 -2.58
C ALA A 37 16.78 0.79 -1.11
N HIS A 38 16.68 -0.17 -0.19
CA HIS A 38 16.65 0.02 1.27
C HIS A 38 15.55 0.96 1.80
N PHE A 39 14.37 0.94 1.17
CA PHE A 39 13.20 1.70 1.64
C PHE A 39 11.94 0.83 1.69
N ARG A 40 10.97 1.26 2.49
CA ARG A 40 9.64 0.62 2.55
C ARG A 40 8.61 1.37 1.72
N ASN A 41 7.77 0.64 1.01
CA ASN A 41 6.61 1.17 0.29
C ASN A 41 5.35 0.99 1.12
N LEU A 42 4.51 2.02 1.08
CA LEU A 42 3.12 2.02 1.49
C LEU A 42 2.27 2.02 0.22
N VAL A 43 1.45 1.00 0.04
CA VAL A 43 0.71 0.77 -1.20
C VAL A 43 -0.77 0.67 -0.87
N LEU A 44 -1.59 1.47 -1.56
CA LEU A 44 -3.04 1.30 -1.51
C LEU A 44 -3.51 0.49 -2.72
N LEU A 45 -4.12 -0.65 -2.43
CA LEU A 45 -4.68 -1.57 -3.40
C LEU A 45 -6.21 -1.52 -3.37
N GLN A 46 -6.81 -1.29 -4.53
CA GLN A 46 -8.27 -1.34 -4.71
C GLN A 46 -8.69 -2.61 -5.44
N LYS A 47 -9.85 -3.16 -5.03
CA LYS A 47 -10.48 -4.29 -5.72
C LYS A 47 -11.68 -3.84 -6.54
N ARG A 48 -11.45 -3.42 -7.79
CA ARG A 48 -12.52 -2.89 -8.66
C ARG A 48 -13.50 -3.94 -9.20
N ARG A 49 -13.19 -5.24 -9.13
CA ARG A 49 -14.04 -6.35 -9.64
C ARG A 49 -13.94 -7.59 -8.74
N CYS A 50 -15.04 -8.35 -8.58
CA CYS A 50 -15.11 -9.53 -7.69
C CYS A 50 -13.98 -10.55 -7.93
N TRP A 51 -13.70 -10.81 -9.21
CA TRP A 51 -12.73 -11.81 -9.68
C TRP A 51 -11.56 -11.18 -10.44
N GLY A 52 -11.41 -9.85 -10.33
CA GLY A 52 -10.33 -9.11 -10.99
C GLY A 52 -9.07 -9.08 -10.14
N GLY A 53 -7.96 -8.68 -10.76
CA GLY A 53 -6.73 -8.35 -10.06
C GLY A 53 -6.85 -7.08 -9.20
N TRP A 54 -5.76 -6.74 -8.53
CA TRP A 54 -5.65 -5.54 -7.72
C TRP A 54 -5.19 -4.34 -8.56
N GLU A 55 -5.83 -3.20 -8.35
CA GLU A 55 -5.36 -1.93 -8.88
C GLU A 55 -4.57 -1.21 -7.81
N VAL A 56 -3.37 -0.77 -8.15
CA VAL A 56 -2.57 0.15 -7.33
C VAL A 56 -3.13 1.55 -7.54
N GLU A 57 -3.74 2.09 -6.49
CA GLU A 57 -4.25 3.45 -6.47
C GLU A 57 -3.10 4.44 -6.27
N TRP A 58 -2.24 4.19 -5.27
CA TRP A 58 -1.02 4.95 -5.06
C TRP A 58 0.05 4.12 -4.35
N VAL A 59 1.29 4.61 -4.46
CA VAL A 59 2.48 4.12 -3.77
C VAL A 59 3.20 5.31 -3.16
N VAL A 60 3.58 5.19 -1.90
CA VAL A 60 4.30 6.20 -1.12
C VAL A 60 5.48 5.54 -0.44
N LYS A 61 6.66 6.15 -0.44
CA LYS A 61 7.77 5.65 0.37
C LYS A 61 7.60 6.12 1.81
N VAL A 62 7.97 5.27 2.76
CA VAL A 62 7.99 5.66 4.18
C VAL A 62 8.88 6.88 4.42
N GLU A 63 9.94 7.04 3.63
CA GLU A 63 10.87 8.17 3.69
C GLU A 63 10.25 9.52 3.26
N ASP A 64 9.17 9.46 2.48
CA ASP A 64 8.43 10.63 2.03
C ASP A 64 7.45 11.11 3.10
N LEU A 65 7.24 10.34 4.18
CA LEU A 65 6.44 10.77 5.32
C LEU A 65 7.13 11.92 6.06
N MET A 66 6.38 12.97 6.36
CA MET A 66 6.84 14.11 7.17
C MET A 66 6.80 13.83 8.68
N GLY A 67 6.19 12.72 9.08
CA GLY A 67 6.02 12.35 10.48
C GLY A 67 5.30 11.02 10.63
N VAL A 68 4.96 10.68 11.87
CA VAL A 68 4.17 9.49 12.17
C VAL A 68 2.75 9.67 11.60
N PRO A 69 2.16 8.63 10.97
CA PRO A 69 0.77 8.68 10.54
C PRO A 69 -0.18 9.07 11.67
N GLU A 70 -1.11 9.97 11.39
CA GLU A 70 -2.15 10.36 12.35
C GLU A 70 -3.38 9.48 12.16
N ILE A 71 -3.97 8.99 13.26
CA ILE A 71 -5.28 8.36 13.23
C ILE A 71 -6.31 9.40 13.63
N SER A 72 -7.21 9.74 12.71
CA SER A 72 -8.30 10.68 12.94
C SER A 72 -9.64 10.03 12.62
N ALA A 73 -10.47 9.87 13.66
CA ALA A 73 -11.71 9.09 13.63
C ALA A 73 -11.50 7.67 13.09
N ASN A 74 -11.90 7.42 11.84
CA ASN A 74 -11.79 6.12 11.16
C ASN A 74 -10.82 6.14 9.97
N LYS A 75 -9.91 7.12 9.92
CA LYS A 75 -8.95 7.30 8.84
C LYS A 75 -7.54 7.37 9.38
N MET A 76 -6.60 6.81 8.62
CA MET A 76 -5.17 7.07 8.77
C MET A 76 -4.78 8.18 7.79
N ILE A 77 -4.17 9.24 8.29
CA ILE A 77 -3.71 10.38 7.52
C ILE A 77 -2.19 10.29 7.38
N LEU A 78 -1.72 10.31 6.13
CA LEU A 78 -0.31 10.32 5.78
C LEU A 78 0.08 11.72 5.32
N HIS A 79 0.96 12.39 6.07
CA HIS A 79 1.53 13.67 5.67
C HIS A 79 2.78 13.43 4.83
N LEU A 80 2.78 13.88 3.58
CA LEU A 80 3.85 13.65 2.60
C LEU A 80 4.63 14.92 2.32
N LYS A 81 5.93 14.77 2.07
CA LYS A 81 6.77 15.83 1.49
C LYS A 81 6.24 16.15 0.09
N GLN A 82 6.14 17.45 -0.24
CA GLN A 82 5.85 17.91 -1.61
C GLN A 82 7.04 17.71 -2.54
#